data_AF-A0A971FBJ6-F1
#
_entry.id   AF-A0A971FBJ6-F1
#
_cell.length_a   1.000
_cell.length_b   1.000
_cell.length_c   1.000
_cell.angle_alpha   90.00
_cell.angle_beta   90.00
_cell.angle_gamma   90.00
#
_symmetry.space_group_name_H-M   'P 1'
#
loop_
_entity.id
_entity.type
_entity.pdbx_description
1 polymer ?
#
loop_
_entity_poly.entity_id
_entity_poly.type
_entity_poly.pdbx_seq_one_letter_code
_entity_poly.pdbx_strand_id
1 'polypeptide(L)'
;MSDRHYRHIRRALLKALYQQYREDPLEMVEPERLLPTVAGNRRDLMFNMHYLADRGLVEMMLGYRPPLFSGARITANGIDLVENRIVFDAKYPPLPDQCEAERADLPLLLAQLADEAEFCAVDGEVRRALLRDVAYLQDEAARPAARWRAGVMMAVLDGMSGMLPEMGDGEALPSLEAVGRRIRGILEV
;
A
#
# COMPACT_ATOMS: atom_id res chain seq x y z
N MET A 1 -5.19 7.22 17.54
CA MET A 1 -4.12 7.72 16.64
C MET A 1 -3.67 6.56 15.79
N SER A 2 -3.79 6.67 14.46
CA SER A 2 -3.65 5.52 13.54
C SER A 2 -2.19 5.06 13.42
N ASP A 3 -1.92 3.78 13.65
CA ASP A 3 -0.61 3.14 13.49
C ASP A 3 -0.01 3.34 12.08
N ARG A 4 -0.87 3.60 11.07
CA ARG A 4 -0.46 3.96 9.71
C ARG A 4 0.33 5.27 9.63
N HIS A 5 0.09 6.21 10.56
CA HIS A 5 0.77 7.50 10.57
C HIS A 5 2.26 7.37 10.93
N TYR A 6 2.60 6.56 11.94
CA TYR A 6 3.98 6.44 12.41
C TYR A 6 4.90 5.67 11.46
N ARG A 7 4.40 4.61 10.81
CA ARG A 7 5.20 3.88 9.81
C ARG A 7 5.55 4.77 8.62
N HIS A 8 4.62 5.61 8.19
CA HIS A 8 4.88 6.57 7.12
C HIS A 8 5.91 7.63 7.52
N ILE A 9 5.78 8.23 8.71
CA ILE A 9 6.78 9.16 9.25
C ILE A 9 8.18 8.53 9.24
N ARG A 10 8.29 7.30 9.75
CA ARG A 10 9.58 6.57 9.80
C ARG A 10 10.15 6.31 8.42
N ARG A 11 9.31 5.97 7.43
CA ARG A 11 9.72 5.84 6.02
C ARG A 11 10.33 7.14 5.50
N ALA A 12 9.65 8.24 5.72
CA ALA A 12 10.06 9.55 5.24
C ALA A 12 11.36 10.01 5.90
N LEU A 13 11.50 9.81 7.21
CA LEU A 13 12.74 10.10 7.96
C LEU A 13 13.93 9.29 7.45
N LEU A 14 13.77 7.98 7.26
CA LEU A 14 14.83 7.11 6.74
C LEU A 14 15.26 7.53 5.32
N LYS A 15 14.30 7.87 4.45
CA LYS A 15 14.62 8.38 3.10
C LYS A 15 15.35 9.71 3.14
N ALA A 16 14.95 10.64 4.00
CA ALA A 16 15.61 11.94 4.14
C ALA A 16 17.06 11.78 4.62
N LEU A 17 17.30 10.94 5.64
CA LEU A 17 18.64 10.66 6.14
C LEU A 17 19.51 9.92 5.12
N TYR A 18 18.93 8.98 4.35
CA TYR A 18 19.64 8.31 3.25
C TYR A 18 20.03 9.28 2.14
N GLN A 19 19.12 10.18 1.74
CA GLN A 19 19.41 11.20 0.74
C GLN A 19 20.58 12.09 1.20
N GLN A 20 20.55 12.54 2.46
CA GLN A 20 21.66 13.30 3.03
C GLN A 20 22.97 12.50 3.01
N TYR A 21 22.94 11.22 3.42
CA TYR A 21 24.14 10.38 3.44
C TYR A 21 24.77 10.24 2.04
N ARG A 22 23.95 10.20 0.98
CA ARG A 22 24.46 10.18 -0.40
C ARG A 22 25.14 11.48 -0.82
N GLU A 23 24.75 12.60 -0.24
CA GLU A 23 25.31 13.93 -0.51
C GLU A 23 26.58 14.16 0.31
N ASP A 24 26.52 13.92 1.63
CA ASP A 24 27.64 13.97 2.55
C ASP A 24 27.52 12.87 3.63
N PRO A 25 28.32 11.78 3.54
CA PRO A 25 28.29 10.68 4.51
C PRO A 25 28.73 11.05 5.93
N LEU A 26 29.46 12.16 6.09
CA LEU A 26 29.98 12.60 7.39
C LEU A 26 29.02 13.56 8.10
N GLU A 27 28.03 14.09 7.38
CA GLU A 27 27.08 15.04 7.94
C GLU A 27 26.08 14.38 8.89
N MET A 28 25.91 14.99 10.07
CA MET A 28 24.83 14.68 11.00
C MET A 28 23.70 15.69 10.78
N VAL A 29 22.48 15.19 10.57
CA VAL A 29 21.31 16.05 10.31
C VAL A 29 20.71 16.56 11.61
N GLU A 30 20.63 17.88 11.74
CA GLU A 30 19.98 18.55 12.87
C GLU A 30 18.45 18.32 12.86
N PRO A 31 17.79 18.29 14.03
CA PRO A 31 16.33 18.12 14.13
C PRO A 31 15.54 19.12 13.29
N GLU A 32 16.00 20.36 13.19
CA GLU A 32 15.38 21.45 12.45
C GLU A 32 15.17 21.10 10.97
N ARG A 33 16.11 20.37 10.37
CA ARG A 33 16.03 19.90 8.99
C ARG A 33 15.06 18.72 8.82
N LEU A 34 14.79 17.97 9.88
CA LEU A 34 13.89 16.80 9.87
C LEU A 34 12.46 17.12 10.34
N LEU A 35 12.25 18.25 11.01
CA LEU A 35 10.92 18.70 11.44
C LEU A 35 9.87 18.77 10.32
N PRO A 36 10.20 19.24 9.09
CA PRO A 36 9.24 19.23 7.99
C PRO A 36 8.70 17.82 7.67
N THR A 37 9.50 16.77 7.87
CA THR A 37 9.12 15.36 7.63
C THR A 37 8.03 14.86 8.57
N VAL A 38 7.79 15.56 9.68
CA VAL A 38 6.76 15.24 10.69
C VAL A 38 5.75 16.38 10.86
N ALA A 39 5.53 17.18 9.82
CA ALA A 39 4.64 18.35 9.87
C ALA A 39 4.95 19.31 11.04
N GLY A 40 6.23 19.45 11.39
CA GLY A 40 6.70 20.30 12.48
C GLY A 40 6.43 19.78 13.89
N ASN A 41 5.87 18.58 14.07
CA ASN A 41 5.57 18.03 15.38
C ASN A 41 6.83 17.46 16.06
N ARG A 42 7.42 18.24 16.97
CA ARG A 42 8.59 17.86 17.75
C ARG A 42 8.42 16.54 18.51
N ARG A 43 7.24 16.28 19.09
CA ARG A 43 7.00 15.06 19.87
C ARG A 43 7.02 13.83 18.98
N ASP A 44 6.43 13.93 17.79
CA ASP A 44 6.44 12.84 16.81
C ASP A 44 7.84 12.63 16.24
N LEU A 45 8.60 13.70 15.96
CA LEU A 45 10.01 13.57 15.56
C LEU A 45 10.79 12.76 16.60
N MET A 46 10.71 13.18 17.86
CA MET A 46 11.45 12.58 18.97
C MET A 46 11.10 11.10 19.14
N PHE A 47 9.79 10.78 19.22
CA PHE A 47 9.31 9.41 19.37
C PHE A 47 9.80 8.50 18.24
N ASN A 48 9.69 8.95 16.99
CA ASN A 48 10.07 8.14 15.84
C ASN A 48 11.60 8.01 15.70
N MET A 49 12.35 9.05 16.02
CA MET A 49 13.82 9.01 15.95
C MET A 49 14.41 8.10 17.04
N HIS A 50 13.90 8.15 18.27
CA HIS A 50 14.28 7.17 19.31
C HIS A 50 13.93 5.74 18.90
N TYR A 51 12.71 5.51 18.38
CA TYR A 51 12.34 4.18 17.89
C TYR A 51 13.28 3.68 16.78
N LEU A 52 13.64 4.53 15.82
CA LEU A 52 14.57 4.16 14.75
C LEU A 52 15.98 3.88 15.28
N ALA A 53 16.42 4.61 16.31
CA ALA A 53 17.70 4.41 16.96
C ALA A 53 17.74 3.10 17.75
N ASP A 54 16.69 2.79 18.52
CA ASP A 54 16.54 1.52 19.25
C ASP A 54 16.53 0.31 18.30
N ARG A 55 16.07 0.51 17.06
CA ARG A 55 16.10 -0.51 15.99
C ARG A 55 17.44 -0.55 15.26
N GLY A 56 18.42 0.26 15.64
CA GLY A 56 19.73 0.34 15.04
C GLY A 56 19.71 0.78 13.57
N LEU A 57 18.70 1.55 13.17
CA LEU A 57 18.55 2.06 11.80
C LEU A 57 19.12 3.47 11.64
N VAL A 58 19.08 4.27 12.71
CA VAL A 58 19.69 5.60 12.78
C VAL A 58 20.59 5.69 14.02
N GLU A 59 21.58 6.55 13.95
CA GLU A 59 22.39 6.95 15.09
C GLU A 59 22.02 8.38 15.46
N MET A 60 21.87 8.66 16.75
CA MET A 60 21.56 9.99 17.25
C MET A 60 22.65 10.46 18.21
N MET A 61 23.10 11.69 18.02
CA MET A 61 23.89 12.41 19.01
C MET A 61 22.95 13.12 19.98
N LEU A 62 22.95 12.70 21.24
CA LEU A 62 22.21 13.39 22.28
C LEU A 62 23.00 14.62 22.74
N GLY A 63 22.38 15.79 22.65
CA GLY A 63 22.97 17.05 23.08
C GLY A 63 22.70 17.38 24.54
N TYR A 64 23.28 18.50 24.98
CA TYR A 64 23.03 19.10 26.29
C TYR A 64 21.72 19.92 26.35
N ARG A 65 20.96 20.01 25.26
CA ARG A 65 19.69 20.77 25.18
C ARG A 65 18.49 19.82 25.01
N PRO A 66 17.88 19.36 26.12
CA PRO A 66 16.59 18.71 26.06
C PRO A 66 15.55 19.63 25.39
N PRO A 67 14.56 19.09 24.65
CA PRO A 67 14.22 17.67 24.55
C PRO A 67 14.74 16.94 23.30
N LEU A 68 15.37 17.62 22.34
CA LEU A 68 15.75 17.02 21.05
C LEU A 68 17.22 16.54 21.05
N PHE A 69 17.52 15.63 20.12
CA PHE A 69 18.90 15.25 19.78
C PHE A 69 19.62 16.42 19.11
N SER A 70 20.95 16.43 19.11
CA SER A 70 21.77 17.45 18.42
C SER A 70 21.99 17.14 16.95
N GLY A 71 22.03 15.87 16.59
CA GLY A 71 22.17 15.43 15.20
C GLY A 71 21.82 13.97 15.05
N ALA A 72 21.44 13.56 13.86
CA ALA A 72 21.18 12.17 13.54
C ALA A 72 21.67 11.81 12.15
N ARG A 73 22.10 10.56 11.97
CA ARG A 73 22.48 10.01 10.67
C ARG A 73 21.91 8.61 10.49
N ILE A 74 21.75 8.19 9.25
CA ILE A 74 21.40 6.79 8.95
C ILE A 74 22.61 5.88 9.23
N THR A 75 22.36 4.68 9.71
CA THR A 75 23.39 3.64 9.90
C THR A 75 23.50 2.75 8.67
N ALA A 76 24.53 1.90 8.60
CA ALA A 76 24.63 0.86 7.56
C ALA A 76 23.37 -0.03 7.48
N ASN A 77 22.84 -0.49 8.60
CA ASN A 77 21.59 -1.28 8.63
C ASN A 77 20.38 -0.49 8.08
N GLY A 78 20.34 0.82 8.33
CA GLY A 78 19.33 1.71 7.78
C GLY A 78 19.46 1.84 6.27
N ILE A 79 20.69 1.97 5.76
CA ILE A 79 21.01 2.05 4.33
C ILE A 79 20.59 0.75 3.63
N ASP A 80 21.07 -0.40 4.12
CA ASP A 80 20.76 -1.71 3.55
C ASP A 80 19.23 -1.95 3.50
N LEU A 81 18.52 -1.52 4.54
CA LEU A 81 17.07 -1.58 4.57
C LEU A 81 16.45 -0.69 3.49
N VAL A 82 16.86 0.58 3.36
CA VAL A 82 16.29 1.52 2.38
C VAL A 82 16.58 1.10 0.93
N GLU A 83 17.76 0.54 0.67
CA GLU A 83 18.16 0.06 -0.65
C GLU A 83 17.43 -1.24 -1.05
N ASN A 84 17.10 -2.10 -0.09
CA ASN A 84 16.24 -3.26 -0.34
C ASN A 84 14.75 -2.87 -0.35
N ARG A 85 14.27 -2.43 -1.52
CA ARG A 85 12.89 -1.97 -1.72
C ARG A 85 11.83 -2.94 -1.19
N ILE A 86 11.98 -4.24 -1.42
CA ILE A 86 10.98 -5.25 -1.02
C ILE A 86 10.85 -5.28 0.51
N VAL A 87 11.98 -5.37 1.21
CA VAL A 87 12.02 -5.41 2.68
C VAL A 87 11.58 -4.07 3.26
N PHE A 88 11.95 -2.96 2.62
CA PHE A 88 11.58 -1.63 3.06
C PHE A 88 10.07 -1.39 2.95
N ASP A 89 9.46 -1.71 1.82
CA ASP A 89 8.03 -1.52 1.56
C ASP A 89 7.18 -2.44 2.45
N ALA A 90 7.66 -3.65 2.77
CA ALA A 90 6.98 -4.53 3.72
C ALA A 90 6.98 -3.96 5.15
N LYS A 91 8.10 -3.37 5.60
CA LYS A 91 8.27 -2.87 6.97
C LYS A 91 7.69 -1.47 7.17
N TYR A 92 7.87 -0.61 6.17
CA TYR A 92 7.47 0.78 6.15
C TYR A 92 6.76 1.06 4.82
N PRO A 93 5.49 0.67 4.69
CA PRO A 93 4.77 0.80 3.42
C PRO A 93 4.73 2.26 2.97
N PRO A 94 4.82 2.51 1.65
CA PRO A 94 4.51 3.83 1.11
C PRO A 94 3.10 4.24 1.56
N LEU A 95 2.82 5.55 1.60
CA LEU A 95 1.41 5.95 1.57
C LEU A 95 0.82 5.34 0.30
N PRO A 96 -0.40 4.78 0.36
CA PRO A 96 -1.08 4.45 -0.87
C PRO A 96 -1.09 5.71 -1.72
N ASP A 97 -0.60 5.60 -2.95
CA ASP A 97 -0.68 6.70 -3.91
C ASP A 97 -2.16 7.10 -4.05
N GLN A 98 -2.48 8.33 -4.46
CA GLN A 98 -3.88 8.77 -4.61
C GLN A 98 -4.73 7.75 -5.37
N CYS A 99 -4.15 7.13 -6.41
CA CYS A 99 -4.77 6.01 -7.14
C CYS A 99 -5.11 4.79 -6.27
N GLU A 100 -4.24 4.36 -5.36
CA GLU A 100 -4.53 3.22 -4.47
C GLU A 100 -5.56 3.59 -3.39
N ALA A 101 -5.52 4.82 -2.88
CA ALA A 101 -6.51 5.31 -1.92
C ALA A 101 -7.89 5.45 -2.56
N GLU A 102 -7.97 5.99 -3.77
CA GLU A 102 -9.21 6.09 -4.54
C GLU A 102 -9.76 4.71 -4.85
N ARG A 103 -8.91 3.75 -5.26
CA ARG A 103 -9.32 2.42 -5.76
C ARG A 103 -9.35 1.32 -4.68
N ALA A 104 -9.27 1.69 -3.39
CA ALA A 104 -9.23 0.76 -2.26
C ALA A 104 -10.53 -0.06 -2.09
N ASP A 105 -11.61 0.37 -2.73
CA ASP A 105 -12.91 -0.31 -2.73
C ASP A 105 -12.94 -1.53 -3.67
N LEU A 106 -12.17 -1.53 -4.77
CA LEU A 106 -12.19 -2.62 -5.74
C LEU A 106 -11.77 -3.99 -5.14
N PRO A 107 -10.71 -4.11 -4.33
CA PRO A 107 -10.37 -5.38 -3.67
C PRO A 107 -11.47 -5.90 -2.74
N LEU A 108 -12.22 -5.00 -2.08
CA LEU A 108 -13.34 -5.39 -1.21
C LEU A 108 -14.51 -5.93 -2.02
N LEU A 109 -14.85 -5.26 -3.13
CA LEU A 109 -15.89 -5.72 -4.06
C LEU A 109 -15.52 -7.07 -4.69
N LEU A 110 -14.24 -7.30 -5.01
CA LEU A 110 -13.76 -8.58 -5.54
C LEU A 110 -13.76 -9.71 -4.49
N ALA A 111 -13.60 -9.39 -3.21
CA ALA A 111 -13.78 -10.38 -2.15
C ALA A 111 -15.26 -10.78 -2.03
N GLN A 112 -16.19 -9.81 -2.08
CA GLN A 112 -17.63 -10.08 -2.10
C GLN A 112 -18.04 -10.92 -3.32
N LEU A 113 -17.53 -10.58 -4.51
CA LEU A 113 -17.77 -11.35 -5.73
C LEU A 113 -17.27 -12.80 -5.62
N ALA A 114 -16.16 -13.03 -4.91
CA ALA A 114 -15.64 -14.37 -4.67
C ALA A 114 -16.54 -15.19 -3.74
N ASP A 115 -17.02 -14.59 -2.65
CA ASP A 115 -17.99 -15.22 -1.78
C ASP A 115 -19.26 -15.58 -2.57
N GLU A 116 -19.80 -14.65 -3.36
CA GLU A 116 -20.96 -14.87 -4.23
C GLU A 116 -20.73 -16.02 -5.23
N ALA A 117 -19.57 -16.04 -5.90
CA ALA A 117 -19.22 -17.08 -6.86
C ALA A 117 -19.08 -18.47 -6.24
N GLU A 118 -18.67 -18.55 -4.97
CA GLU A 118 -18.58 -19.82 -4.25
C GLU A 118 -19.96 -20.45 -4.01
N PHE A 119 -20.97 -19.61 -3.71
CA PHE A 119 -22.35 -20.00 -3.44
C PHE A 119 -23.29 -19.94 -4.66
N CYS A 120 -22.80 -19.49 -5.82
CA CYS A 120 -23.59 -19.43 -7.04
C CYS A 120 -24.04 -20.83 -7.50
N ALA A 121 -25.30 -20.94 -7.92
CA ALA A 121 -25.93 -22.18 -8.37
C ALA A 121 -25.50 -22.59 -9.80
N VAL A 122 -24.19 -22.67 -10.03
CA VAL A 122 -23.56 -23.16 -11.26
C VAL A 122 -22.71 -24.39 -10.94
N ASP A 123 -22.73 -25.38 -11.82
CA ASP A 123 -22.07 -26.66 -11.61
C ASP A 123 -21.03 -27.00 -12.69
N GLY A 124 -20.21 -28.02 -12.42
CA GLY A 124 -19.37 -28.66 -13.41
C GLY A 124 -18.22 -27.78 -13.95
N GLU A 125 -18.17 -27.61 -15.26
CA GLU A 125 -17.13 -26.81 -15.93
C GLU A 125 -17.37 -25.30 -15.79
N VAL A 126 -18.63 -24.86 -15.79
CA VAL A 126 -19.01 -23.45 -15.64
C VAL A 126 -18.56 -22.92 -14.29
N ARG A 127 -18.79 -23.68 -13.20
CA ARG A 127 -18.30 -23.33 -11.86
C ARG A 127 -16.79 -23.19 -11.80
N ARG A 128 -16.06 -24.12 -12.45
CA ARG A 128 -14.60 -24.11 -12.48
C ARG A 128 -14.03 -22.93 -13.28
N ALA A 129 -14.70 -22.53 -14.36
CA ALA A 129 -14.36 -21.34 -15.11
C ALA A 129 -14.58 -20.08 -14.27
N LEU A 130 -15.78 -19.95 -13.67
CA LEU A 130 -16.14 -18.81 -12.82
C LEU A 130 -15.14 -18.57 -11.69
N LEU A 131 -14.83 -19.61 -10.90
CA LEU A 131 -13.89 -19.48 -9.77
C LEU A 131 -12.47 -19.11 -10.22
N ARG A 132 -12.05 -19.58 -11.40
CA ARG A 132 -10.75 -19.23 -11.97
C ARG A 132 -10.69 -17.77 -12.39
N ASP A 133 -11.76 -17.29 -13.01
CA ASP A 133 -11.87 -15.90 -13.45
C ASP A 133 -11.91 -14.93 -12.26
N VAL A 134 -12.63 -15.29 -11.19
CA VAL A 134 -12.61 -14.52 -9.94
C VAL A 134 -11.21 -14.52 -9.30
N ALA A 135 -10.55 -15.67 -9.22
CA ALA A 135 -9.19 -15.75 -8.69
C ALA A 135 -8.21 -14.88 -9.49
N TYR A 136 -8.34 -14.86 -10.82
CA TYR A 136 -7.55 -13.97 -11.67
C TYR A 136 -7.78 -12.49 -11.33
N LEU A 137 -9.04 -12.08 -11.13
CA LEU A 137 -9.36 -10.70 -10.77
C LEU A 137 -8.77 -10.31 -9.40
N GLN A 138 -8.83 -11.21 -8.42
CA GLN A 138 -8.21 -11.02 -7.10
C GLN A 138 -6.68 -10.91 -7.19
N ASP A 139 -6.04 -11.77 -7.98
CA ASP A 139 -4.59 -11.73 -8.21
C ASP A 139 -4.15 -10.43 -8.91
N GLU A 140 -4.96 -9.91 -9.83
CA GLU A 140 -4.69 -8.63 -10.47
C GLU A 140 -4.84 -7.46 -9.48
N ALA A 141 -5.90 -7.48 -8.66
CA ALA A 141 -6.15 -6.46 -7.65
C ALA A 141 -5.13 -6.47 -6.49
N ALA A 142 -4.45 -7.59 -6.25
CA ALA A 142 -3.34 -7.70 -5.29
C ALA A 142 -2.07 -6.98 -5.78
N ARG A 143 -1.98 -6.60 -7.06
CA ARG A 143 -0.87 -5.81 -7.62
C ARG A 143 -1.06 -4.33 -7.29
N PRO A 144 0.00 -3.50 -7.37
CA PRO A 144 -0.14 -2.05 -7.27
C PRO A 144 -1.12 -1.50 -8.31
N ALA A 145 -2.00 -0.57 -7.91
CA ALA A 145 -3.11 -0.12 -8.74
C ALA A 145 -2.69 0.52 -10.07
N ALA A 146 -1.48 1.09 -10.12
CA ALA A 146 -0.88 1.63 -11.35
C ALA A 146 -0.52 0.55 -12.39
N ARG A 147 -0.47 -0.72 -12.00
CA ARG A 147 -0.10 -1.85 -12.87
C ARG A 147 -1.29 -2.73 -13.25
N TRP A 148 -2.49 -2.37 -12.81
CA TRP A 148 -3.68 -3.15 -13.13
C TRP A 148 -3.97 -3.11 -14.63
N ARG A 149 -4.18 -4.29 -15.19
CA ARG A 149 -4.62 -4.46 -16.58
C ARG A 149 -6.13 -4.33 -16.66
N ALA A 150 -6.66 -3.13 -16.40
CA ALA A 150 -8.09 -2.86 -16.31
C ALA A 150 -8.88 -3.35 -17.53
N GLY A 151 -8.32 -3.22 -18.75
CA GLY A 151 -8.95 -3.72 -19.97
C GLY A 151 -9.09 -5.25 -20.00
N VAL A 152 -8.12 -5.97 -19.44
CA VAL A 152 -8.19 -7.44 -19.30
C VAL A 152 -9.17 -7.82 -18.19
N MET A 153 -9.18 -7.08 -17.08
CA MET A 153 -10.15 -7.32 -16.01
C MET A 153 -11.59 -7.12 -16.51
N MET A 154 -11.85 -6.09 -17.33
CA MET A 154 -13.16 -5.91 -17.99
C MET A 154 -13.50 -7.07 -18.92
N ALA A 155 -12.57 -7.52 -19.76
CA ALA A 155 -12.82 -8.65 -20.65
C ALA A 155 -13.17 -9.94 -19.88
N VAL A 156 -12.54 -10.17 -18.73
CA VAL A 156 -12.86 -11.29 -17.84
C VAL A 156 -14.28 -11.14 -17.25
N LEU A 157 -14.65 -9.95 -16.76
CA LEU A 157 -16.01 -9.68 -16.25
C LEU A 157 -17.10 -9.84 -17.31
N ASP A 158 -16.85 -9.37 -18.53
CA ASP A 158 -17.77 -9.52 -19.65
C ASP A 158 -17.97 -11.01 -20.00
N GLY A 159 -16.88 -11.79 -19.97
CA GLY A 159 -16.92 -13.24 -20.11
C GLY A 159 -17.73 -13.94 -19.01
N MET A 160 -17.55 -13.52 -17.75
CA MET A 160 -18.31 -14.05 -16.61
C MET A 160 -19.81 -13.79 -16.76
N SER A 161 -20.20 -12.57 -17.16
CA SER A 161 -21.61 -12.20 -17.38
C SER A 161 -22.29 -13.12 -18.40
N GLY A 162 -21.58 -13.52 -19.46
CA GLY A 162 -22.10 -14.42 -20.49
C GLY A 162 -22.26 -15.89 -20.07
N MET A 163 -21.68 -16.30 -18.94
CA MET A 163 -21.74 -17.68 -18.44
C MET A 163 -22.84 -17.91 -17.40
N LEU A 164 -23.43 -16.84 -16.86
CA LEU A 164 -24.38 -16.93 -15.76
C LEU A 164 -25.81 -17.17 -16.28
N PRO A 165 -26.58 -18.06 -15.64
CA PRO A 165 -27.99 -18.22 -15.96
C PRO A 165 -28.78 -16.97 -15.55
N GLU A 166 -29.73 -16.54 -16.38
CA GLU A 166 -30.73 -15.54 -15.99
C GLU A 166 -31.56 -16.11 -14.83
N MET A 167 -31.43 -15.56 -13.62
CA MET A 167 -32.30 -15.93 -12.50
C MET A 167 -33.49 -14.98 -12.43
N GLY A 168 -34.69 -15.53 -12.28
CA GLY A 168 -35.96 -14.81 -12.45
C GLY A 168 -36.17 -13.57 -11.59
N ASP A 169 -35.51 -13.47 -10.41
CA ASP A 169 -35.71 -12.36 -9.45
C ASP A 169 -34.41 -11.61 -9.08
N GLY A 170 -33.28 -11.82 -9.78
CA GLY A 170 -32.03 -11.09 -9.51
C GLY A 170 -30.79 -11.60 -10.27
N GLU A 171 -29.70 -10.84 -10.24
CA GLU A 171 -28.42 -11.27 -10.80
C GLU A 171 -27.81 -12.41 -9.95
N ALA A 172 -27.26 -13.43 -10.62
CA ALA A 172 -26.59 -14.54 -9.93
C ALA A 172 -25.38 -14.12 -9.10
N LEU A 173 -24.79 -12.96 -9.42
CA LEU A 173 -23.65 -12.34 -8.74
C LEU A 173 -23.92 -10.83 -8.57
N PRO A 174 -24.61 -10.40 -7.50
CA PRO A 174 -24.99 -9.00 -7.29
C PRO A 174 -23.82 -8.00 -7.29
N SER A 175 -22.61 -8.43 -6.91
CA SER A 175 -21.42 -7.57 -6.90
C SER A 175 -20.81 -7.37 -8.29
N LEU A 176 -21.20 -8.16 -9.30
CA LEU A 176 -20.60 -8.15 -10.63
C LEU A 176 -20.75 -6.78 -11.31
N GLU A 177 -21.94 -6.18 -11.25
CA GLU A 177 -22.20 -4.85 -11.82
C GLU A 177 -21.39 -3.75 -11.10
N ALA A 178 -21.27 -3.83 -9.78
CA ALA A 178 -20.51 -2.86 -8.98
C ALA A 178 -19.01 -2.92 -9.31
N VAL A 179 -18.44 -4.12 -9.43
CA VAL A 179 -17.06 -4.33 -9.87
C VAL A 179 -16.88 -3.78 -11.29
N GLY A 180 -17.78 -4.12 -12.22
CA GLY A 180 -17.73 -3.65 -13.61
C GLY A 180 -17.75 -2.12 -13.73
N ARG A 181 -18.65 -1.45 -13.00
CA ARG A 181 -18.68 0.03 -12.94
C ARG A 181 -17.37 0.60 -12.43
N ARG A 182 -16.78 -0.02 -11.40
CA ARG A 182 -15.54 0.47 -10.81
C ARG A 182 -14.35 0.34 -11.77
N ILE A 183 -14.24 -0.79 -12.47
CA ILE A 183 -13.16 -1.01 -13.44
C ILE A 183 -13.35 -0.13 -14.69
N ARG A 184 -14.59 0.09 -15.14
CA ARG A 184 -14.85 1.04 -16.23
C ARG A 184 -14.40 2.46 -15.89
N GLY A 185 -14.66 2.92 -14.67
CA GLY A 185 -14.16 4.21 -14.18
C GLY A 185 -12.63 4.30 -14.11
N ILE A 186 -11.90 3.18 -14.14
CA ILE A 186 -10.43 3.15 -14.25
C ILE A 186 -9.97 3.30 -15.70
N LEU A 187 -10.78 2.88 -16.68
CA LEU A 187 -10.46 2.97 -18.11
C LEU A 187 -10.78 4.34 -18.72
N GLU A 188 -11.66 5.12 -18.09
CA GLU A 188 -12.09 6.45 -18.56
C GLU A 188 -11.16 7.59 -18.10
N VAL A 189 -10.10 7.28 -17.35
CA VAL A 189 -9.08 8.21 -16.82
C VAL A 189 -7.76 8.00 -17.53
#